data_AF-A0A7S2M289-F1
#
_entry.id   AF-A0A7S2M289-F1
#
_cell.length_a   1.000
_cell.length_b   1.000
_cell.length_c   1.000
_cell.angle_alpha   90.00
_cell.angle_beta   90.00
_cell.angle_gamma   90.00
#
_symmetry.space_group_name_H-M   'P 1'
#
loop_
_entity.id
_entity.type
_entity.pdbx_description
1 polymer ?
#
loop_
_entity_poly.entity_id
_entity_poly.type
_entity_poly.pdbx_seq_one_letter_code
_entity_poly.pdbx_strand_id
1 'polypeptide(L)'
;ACTAVARVRNAGPGYRRRSNCTACHAKLNLAIEGAELLGPGVAHWRQVAAEEGQRLTARRQLQDARRHERDLGIRVGQALPHCGACKHFMKSYRWLRFPCCGRAFPCSECHDEQTDHPHEWANRMLCGHCSFEQLAAKDKCGNCGKGTTRERTAFWEGGEGCRNRTLMSSKDDHKYRGLGKCMSNRAKASK
;
A
#
# COMPACT_ATOMS: atom_id res chain seq x y z
N ALA A 1 22.67 -35.09 -50.26
CA ALA A 1 21.91 -34.12 -49.43
C ALA A 1 20.71 -34.82 -48.82
N CYS A 2 20.33 -34.51 -47.57
CA CYS A 2 19.17 -35.12 -46.92
C CYS A 2 17.87 -34.50 -47.47
N THR A 3 16.87 -35.34 -47.80
CA THR A 3 15.57 -34.93 -48.39
C THR A 3 14.39 -35.12 -47.43
N ALA A 4 14.65 -35.44 -46.15
CA ALA A 4 13.61 -35.70 -45.17
C ALA A 4 12.84 -34.42 -44.79
N VAL A 5 11.51 -34.53 -44.67
CA VAL A 5 10.62 -33.41 -44.34
C VAL A 5 10.30 -33.40 -42.84
N ALA A 6 10.51 -32.26 -42.18
CA ALA A 6 10.09 -32.03 -40.80
C ALA A 6 8.81 -31.18 -40.75
N ARG A 7 7.82 -31.60 -39.95
CA ARG A 7 6.60 -30.81 -39.71
C ARG A 7 6.65 -30.14 -38.34
N VAL A 8 6.29 -28.86 -38.30
CA VAL A 8 6.13 -28.08 -37.08
C VAL A 8 4.69 -27.59 -37.01
N ARG A 9 4.03 -27.79 -35.87
CA ARG A 9 2.66 -27.33 -35.60
C ARG A 9 2.70 -26.19 -34.59
N ASN A 10 1.67 -25.34 -34.58
CA ASN A 10 1.49 -24.23 -33.63
C ASN A 10 2.67 -23.24 -33.63
N ALA A 11 3.19 -22.91 -34.81
CA ALA A 11 4.22 -21.89 -34.95
C ALA A 11 3.56 -20.51 -35.13
N GLY A 12 4.02 -19.52 -34.37
CA GLY A 12 3.51 -18.14 -34.38
C GLY A 12 4.60 -17.11 -34.10
N PRO A 13 4.28 -15.81 -34.03
CA PRO A 13 5.24 -14.75 -33.70
C PRO A 13 5.99 -15.04 -32.39
N GLY A 14 7.32 -14.92 -32.40
CA GLY A 14 8.19 -15.22 -31.25
C GLY A 14 8.52 -16.71 -31.09
N TYR A 15 8.01 -17.59 -31.95
CA TYR A 15 8.28 -19.03 -31.87
C TYR A 15 9.75 -19.33 -32.18
N ARG A 16 10.44 -20.01 -31.25
CA ARG A 16 11.79 -20.56 -31.47
C ARG A 16 11.80 -22.05 -31.11
N ARG A 17 12.32 -22.88 -32.01
CA ARG A 17 12.50 -24.31 -31.74
C ARG A 17 13.84 -24.79 -32.27
N ARG A 18 14.53 -25.53 -31.42
CA ARG A 18 15.72 -26.31 -31.77
C ARG A 18 15.32 -27.78 -31.82
N SER A 19 15.65 -28.47 -32.89
CA SER A 19 15.34 -29.89 -33.06
C SER A 19 16.39 -30.55 -33.96
N ASN A 20 16.53 -31.86 -33.90
CA ASN A 20 17.41 -32.58 -34.82
C ASN A 20 16.59 -33.23 -35.95
N CYS A 21 17.18 -33.35 -37.14
CA CYS A 21 16.61 -34.14 -38.22
C CYS A 21 16.48 -35.60 -37.77
N THR A 22 15.32 -36.22 -38.01
CA THR A 22 15.08 -37.62 -37.64
C THR A 22 15.79 -38.63 -38.53
N ALA A 23 16.26 -38.21 -39.71
CA ALA A 23 16.94 -39.09 -40.68
C ALA A 23 18.47 -38.99 -40.63
N CYS A 24 19.03 -37.76 -40.53
CA CYS A 24 20.48 -37.55 -40.56
C CYS A 24 21.05 -36.92 -39.27
N HIS A 25 20.22 -36.69 -38.25
CA HIS A 25 20.60 -36.11 -36.96
C HIS A 25 21.23 -34.70 -37.00
N ALA A 26 21.23 -34.03 -38.15
CA ALA A 26 21.66 -32.63 -38.26
C ALA A 26 20.80 -31.71 -37.38
N LYS A 27 21.42 -30.70 -36.76
CA LYS A 27 20.74 -29.71 -35.91
C LYS A 27 19.95 -28.73 -36.78
N LEU A 28 18.68 -28.52 -36.44
CA LEU A 28 17.74 -27.62 -37.09
C LEU A 28 17.28 -26.55 -36.10
N ASN A 29 17.33 -25.28 -36.49
CA ASN A 29 16.84 -24.16 -35.70
C ASN A 29 15.80 -23.40 -36.52
N LEU A 30 14.56 -23.32 -36.01
CA LEU A 30 13.48 -22.54 -36.61
C LEU A 30 13.16 -21.37 -35.69
N ALA A 31 13.12 -20.16 -36.24
CA ALA A 31 12.67 -18.96 -35.56
C ALA A 31 11.65 -18.21 -36.43
N ILE A 32 10.52 -17.85 -35.86
CA ILE A 32 9.54 -16.93 -36.45
C ILE A 32 9.57 -15.67 -35.58
N GLU A 33 10.14 -14.59 -36.10
CA GLU A 33 10.35 -13.36 -35.32
C GLU A 33 9.09 -12.51 -35.19
N GLY A 34 8.23 -12.51 -36.21
CA GLY A 34 7.00 -11.73 -36.20
C GLY A 34 6.01 -12.20 -37.23
N ALA A 35 4.77 -11.75 -37.10
CA ALA A 35 3.78 -11.79 -38.17
C ALA A 35 3.12 -10.42 -38.24
N GLU A 36 3.11 -9.85 -39.44
CA GLU A 36 2.46 -8.58 -39.72
C GLU A 36 1.26 -8.82 -40.62
N LEU A 37 0.14 -8.19 -40.28
CA LEU A 37 -0.99 -8.09 -41.19
C LEU A 37 -0.58 -7.18 -42.37
N LEU A 38 -0.86 -7.63 -43.59
CA LEU A 38 -0.66 -6.88 -44.83
C LEU A 38 -2.00 -6.73 -45.53
N GLY A 39 -2.26 -5.57 -46.13
CA GLY A 39 -3.46 -5.34 -46.93
C GLY A 39 -3.98 -3.90 -46.85
N PRO A 40 -4.86 -3.51 -47.78
CA PRO A 40 -5.54 -2.22 -47.74
C PRO A 40 -6.35 -2.11 -46.44
N GLY A 41 -6.11 -1.04 -45.68
CA GLY A 41 -6.76 -0.78 -44.40
C GLY A 41 -5.96 -1.16 -43.15
N VAL A 42 -4.90 -2.00 -43.24
CA VAL A 42 -4.08 -2.34 -42.05
C VAL A 42 -3.41 -1.10 -41.45
N ALA A 43 -3.00 -0.14 -42.28
CA ALA A 43 -2.45 1.13 -41.80
C ALA A 43 -3.47 1.91 -40.93
N HIS A 44 -4.74 1.92 -41.33
CA HIS A 44 -5.81 2.56 -40.57
C HIS A 44 -6.07 1.83 -39.24
N TRP A 45 -6.15 0.51 -39.25
CA TRP A 45 -6.30 -0.28 -38.01
C TRP A 45 -5.13 -0.07 -37.03
N ARG A 46 -3.90 0.03 -37.52
CA ARG A 46 -2.71 0.34 -36.70
C ARG A 46 -2.82 1.74 -36.07
N GLN A 47 -3.29 2.72 -36.82
CA GLN A 47 -3.50 4.09 -36.31
C GLN A 47 -4.57 4.13 -35.22
N VAL A 48 -5.74 3.52 -35.47
CA VAL A 48 -6.83 3.45 -34.48
C VAL A 48 -6.38 2.76 -33.19
N ALA A 49 -5.68 1.62 -33.31
CA ALA A 49 -5.15 0.91 -32.15
C ALA A 49 -4.11 1.73 -31.36
N ALA A 50 -3.28 2.51 -32.06
CA ALA A 50 -2.30 3.40 -31.43
C ALA A 50 -2.98 4.55 -30.67
N GLU A 51 -3.97 5.21 -31.29
CA GLU A 51 -4.76 6.28 -30.67
C GLU A 51 -5.53 5.77 -29.44
N GLU A 52 -6.15 4.60 -29.54
CA GLU A 52 -6.85 3.98 -28.41
C GLU A 52 -5.88 3.61 -27.28
N GLY A 53 -4.70 3.07 -27.61
CA GLY A 53 -3.63 2.82 -26.66
C GLY A 53 -3.16 4.09 -25.94
N GLN A 54 -3.03 5.22 -26.66
CA GLN A 54 -2.71 6.52 -26.07
C GLN A 54 -3.82 7.02 -25.13
N ARG A 55 -5.09 6.86 -25.50
CA ARG A 55 -6.23 7.22 -24.65
C ARG A 55 -6.27 6.41 -23.36
N LEU A 56 -6.02 5.10 -23.45
CA LEU A 56 -5.98 4.21 -22.28
C LEU A 56 -4.82 4.55 -21.34
N THR A 57 -3.63 4.84 -21.89
CA THR A 57 -2.46 5.24 -21.11
C THR A 57 -2.66 6.61 -20.44
N ALA A 58 -3.19 7.60 -21.15
CA ALA A 58 -3.54 8.90 -20.58
C ALA A 58 -4.57 8.77 -19.45
N ARG A 59 -5.61 7.94 -19.63
CA ARG A 59 -6.59 7.64 -18.58
C ARG A 59 -5.94 7.00 -17.35
N ARG A 60 -5.02 6.06 -17.54
CA ARG A 60 -4.28 5.44 -16.43
C ARG A 60 -3.43 6.46 -15.68
N GLN A 61 -2.71 7.32 -16.40
CA GLN A 61 -1.90 8.39 -15.79
C GLN A 61 -2.74 9.34 -14.94
N LEU A 62 -3.92 9.75 -15.43
CA LEU A 62 -4.85 10.57 -14.65
C LEU A 62 -5.38 9.85 -13.40
N GLN A 63 -5.65 8.55 -13.48
CA GLN A 63 -6.08 7.75 -12.34
C GLN A 63 -4.97 7.60 -11.28
N ASP A 64 -3.73 7.40 -11.71
CA ASP A 64 -2.57 7.28 -10.83
C ASP A 64 -2.25 8.61 -10.15
N ALA A 65 -2.34 9.74 -10.86
CA ALA A 65 -2.20 11.07 -10.28
C ALA A 65 -3.26 11.34 -9.19
N ARG A 66 -4.54 11.03 -9.47
CA ARG A 66 -5.62 11.14 -8.48
C ARG A 66 -5.44 10.20 -7.29
N ARG A 67 -4.82 9.03 -7.46
CA ARG A 67 -4.48 8.14 -6.35
C ARG A 67 -3.40 8.77 -5.47
N HIS A 68 -2.33 9.28 -6.07
CA HIS A 68 -1.24 9.92 -5.35
C HIS A 68 -1.72 11.14 -4.54
N GLU A 69 -2.58 11.98 -5.12
CA GLU A 69 -3.15 13.15 -4.44
C GLU A 69 -3.96 12.75 -3.19
N ARG A 70 -4.79 11.70 -3.30
CA ARG A 70 -5.60 11.20 -2.18
C ARG A 70 -4.78 10.56 -1.07
N ASP A 71 -3.65 9.95 -1.41
CA ASP A 71 -2.80 9.25 -0.46
C ASP A 71 -1.87 10.19 0.31
N LEU A 72 -1.77 11.48 -0.07
CA LEU A 72 -1.03 12.53 0.67
C LEU A 72 0.41 12.12 1.08
N GLY A 73 1.06 11.24 0.31
CA GLY A 73 2.41 10.72 0.61
C GLY A 73 2.47 9.61 1.67
N ILE A 74 1.33 9.05 2.06
CA ILE A 74 1.23 7.97 3.05
C ILE A 74 1.78 6.66 2.45
N ARG A 75 2.78 6.07 3.12
CA ARG A 75 3.38 4.80 2.74
C ARG A 75 3.06 3.72 3.76
N VAL A 76 2.52 2.60 3.28
CA VAL A 76 2.24 1.43 4.14
C VAL A 76 3.54 0.95 4.78
N GLY A 77 3.50 0.70 6.09
CA GLY A 77 4.63 0.32 6.93
C GLY A 77 5.22 1.47 7.75
N GLN A 78 4.98 2.72 7.37
CA GLN A 78 5.42 3.89 8.13
C GLN A 78 4.33 4.36 9.09
N ALA A 79 4.71 4.81 10.29
CA ALA A 79 3.77 5.43 11.22
C ALA A 79 3.33 6.82 10.71
N LEU A 80 2.05 7.13 10.90
CA LEU A 80 1.52 8.46 10.63
C LEU A 80 2.05 9.46 11.68
N PRO A 81 2.05 10.77 11.38
CA PRO A 81 2.37 11.80 12.35
C PRO A 81 1.59 11.60 13.65
N HIS A 82 2.27 11.68 14.79
CA HIS A 82 1.70 11.44 16.12
C HIS A 82 0.92 10.11 16.24
N CYS A 83 1.34 9.06 15.53
CA CYS A 83 0.64 7.78 15.47
C CYS A 83 -0.82 7.92 15.03
N GLY A 84 -1.14 8.92 14.22
CA GLY A 84 -2.48 9.20 13.73
C GLY A 84 -3.39 10.00 14.69
N ALA A 85 -2.89 10.40 15.86
CA ALA A 85 -3.65 11.22 16.79
C ALA A 85 -3.74 12.69 16.33
N CYS A 86 -4.83 13.37 16.71
CA CYS A 86 -5.06 14.78 16.43
C CYS A 86 -5.53 15.53 17.67
N LYS A 87 -5.60 16.86 17.56
CA LYS A 87 -6.06 17.76 18.64
C LYS A 87 -7.45 17.41 19.18
N HIS A 88 -8.36 17.00 18.31
CA HIS A 88 -9.74 16.65 18.66
C HIS A 88 -9.81 15.28 19.35
N PHE A 89 -9.06 14.29 18.85
CA PHE A 89 -9.07 12.91 19.35
C PHE A 89 -7.67 12.38 19.67
N MET A 90 -7.11 12.83 20.81
CA MET A 90 -5.77 12.44 21.27
C MET A 90 -5.62 10.94 21.59
N LYS A 91 -6.73 10.24 21.80
CA LYS A 91 -6.76 8.80 22.13
C LYS A 91 -6.99 7.92 20.90
N SER A 92 -7.20 8.50 19.72
CA SER A 92 -7.46 7.76 18.50
C SER A 92 -6.19 7.70 17.66
N TYR A 93 -5.82 6.50 17.25
CA TYR A 93 -4.65 6.21 16.42
C TYR A 93 -5.09 5.75 15.02
N ARG A 94 -6.11 6.40 14.48
CA ARG A 94 -6.70 6.08 13.18
C ARG A 94 -6.89 7.35 12.38
N TRP A 95 -6.67 7.25 11.08
CA TRP A 95 -7.17 8.23 10.13
C TRP A 95 -8.35 7.62 9.38
N LEU A 96 -9.37 8.41 9.11
CA LEU A 96 -10.55 8.04 8.35
C LEU A 96 -10.36 8.42 6.89
N ARG A 97 -10.65 7.50 5.97
CA ARG A 97 -10.75 7.81 4.55
C ARG A 97 -12.19 8.16 4.24
N PHE A 98 -12.42 9.43 3.96
CA PHE A 98 -13.75 9.96 3.71
C PHE A 98 -14.18 9.71 2.26
N PRO A 99 -15.38 9.17 2.00
CA PRO A 99 -15.83 8.86 0.65
C PRO A 99 -16.10 10.11 -0.20
N CYS A 100 -16.47 11.24 0.42
CA CYS A 100 -16.74 12.52 -0.25
C CYS A 100 -15.57 13.01 -1.12
N CYS A 101 -14.34 12.98 -0.59
CA CYS A 101 -13.15 13.45 -1.30
C CYS A 101 -12.06 12.38 -1.49
N GLY A 102 -12.25 11.20 -0.90
CA GLY A 102 -11.29 10.10 -0.94
C GLY A 102 -9.98 10.37 -0.18
N ARG A 103 -9.84 11.51 0.50
CA ARG A 103 -8.66 11.87 1.31
C ARG A 103 -8.75 11.25 2.70
N ALA A 104 -7.59 11.09 3.34
CA ALA A 104 -7.49 10.56 4.70
C ALA A 104 -7.23 11.69 5.70
N PHE A 105 -8.03 11.76 6.76
CA PHE A 105 -7.87 12.72 7.86
C PHE A 105 -7.96 12.04 9.23
N PRO A 106 -7.35 12.58 10.29
CA PRO A 106 -7.41 11.99 11.63
C PRO A 106 -8.83 11.83 12.21
N CYS A 107 -9.73 12.78 11.92
CA CYS A 107 -11.11 12.76 12.37
C CYS A 107 -12.00 13.60 11.45
N SER A 108 -13.31 13.55 11.69
CA SER A 108 -14.32 14.35 10.97
C SER A 108 -14.13 15.85 11.15
N GLU A 109 -13.81 16.31 12.36
CA GLU A 109 -13.56 17.73 12.61
C GLU A 109 -12.32 18.24 11.85
N CYS A 110 -11.25 17.44 11.80
CA CYS A 110 -10.07 17.75 10.98
C CYS A 110 -10.38 17.79 9.48
N HIS A 111 -11.36 17.02 9.00
CA HIS A 111 -11.80 17.05 7.60
C HIS A 111 -12.54 18.36 7.31
N ASP A 112 -13.51 18.72 8.15
CA ASP A 112 -14.34 19.91 7.95
C ASP A 112 -13.54 21.21 8.09
N GLU A 113 -12.47 21.21 8.90
CA GLU A 113 -11.54 22.35 9.01
C GLU A 113 -10.65 22.55 7.76
N GLN A 114 -10.35 21.48 7.02
CA GLN A 114 -9.39 21.50 5.91
C GLN A 114 -10.04 21.43 4.52
N THR A 115 -11.35 21.28 4.45
CA THR A 115 -12.08 21.06 3.21
C THR A 115 -13.34 21.91 3.15
N ASP A 116 -13.74 22.32 1.94
CA ASP A 116 -14.90 23.21 1.73
C ASP A 116 -16.25 22.48 1.77
N HIS A 117 -16.32 21.26 2.33
CA HIS A 117 -17.55 20.47 2.40
C HIS A 117 -17.62 19.64 3.69
N PRO A 118 -18.83 19.30 4.18
CA PRO A 118 -18.98 18.46 5.35
C PRO A 118 -18.54 17.02 5.07
N HIS A 119 -18.05 16.36 6.11
CA HIS A 119 -17.66 14.97 6.05
C HIS A 119 -18.85 14.03 5.83
N GLU A 120 -18.65 13.01 4.99
CA GLU A 120 -19.53 11.85 4.89
C GLU A 120 -19.06 10.70 5.79
N TRP A 121 -19.94 9.76 6.12
CA TRP A 121 -19.57 8.64 6.99
C TRP A 121 -18.47 7.76 6.36
N ALA A 122 -17.33 7.64 7.05
CA ALA A 122 -16.18 6.88 6.58
C ALA A 122 -16.28 5.39 6.95
N ASN A 123 -16.31 4.52 5.93
CA ASN A 123 -16.30 3.05 6.10
C ASN A 123 -14.88 2.46 6.18
N ARG A 124 -13.85 3.24 5.85
CA ARG A 124 -12.46 2.82 5.82
C ARG A 124 -11.58 3.72 6.67
N MET A 125 -10.52 3.14 7.21
CA MET A 125 -9.55 3.83 8.05
C MET A 125 -8.13 3.37 7.73
N LEU A 126 -7.16 4.23 7.98
CA LEU A 126 -5.75 3.92 8.00
C LEU A 126 -5.28 3.77 9.45
N CYS A 127 -4.48 2.74 9.71
CA CYS A 127 -3.85 2.56 11.02
C CYS A 127 -2.77 3.63 11.23
N GLY A 128 -2.81 4.35 12.33
CA GLY A 128 -1.82 5.37 12.65
C GLY A 128 -0.41 4.85 12.91
N HIS A 129 -0.24 3.56 13.17
CA HIS A 129 1.07 2.96 13.44
C HIS A 129 1.79 2.40 12.22
N CYS A 130 1.06 1.96 11.20
CA CYS A 130 1.65 1.31 10.03
C CYS A 130 1.01 1.77 8.70
N SER A 131 0.15 2.79 8.74
CA SER A 131 -0.53 3.36 7.57
C SER A 131 -1.32 2.36 6.72
N PHE A 132 -1.65 1.19 7.27
CA PHE A 132 -2.40 0.16 6.56
C PHE A 132 -3.90 0.49 6.54
N GLU A 133 -4.51 0.41 5.35
CA GLU A 133 -5.94 0.68 5.15
C GLU A 133 -6.78 -0.57 5.49
N GLN A 134 -7.82 -0.39 6.30
CA GLN A 134 -8.77 -1.42 6.70
C GLN A 134 -10.17 -0.85 6.91
N LEU A 135 -11.16 -1.70 7.16
CA LEU A 135 -12.51 -1.26 7.51
C LEU A 135 -12.53 -0.51 8.85
N ALA A 136 -13.25 0.60 8.91
CA ALA A 136 -13.36 1.45 10.09
C ALA A 136 -14.00 0.76 11.30
N ALA A 137 -14.74 -0.34 11.09
CA ALA A 137 -15.35 -1.14 12.15
C ALA A 137 -14.34 -2.01 12.93
N LYS A 138 -13.08 -2.13 12.48
CA LYS A 138 -12.08 -2.97 13.16
C LYS A 138 -11.31 -2.17 14.22
N ASP A 139 -11.37 -2.63 15.46
CA ASP A 139 -10.68 -1.99 16.58
C ASP A 139 -9.17 -2.22 16.62
N LYS A 140 -8.67 -3.29 15.98
CA LYS A 140 -7.24 -3.62 15.87
C LYS A 140 -6.81 -3.65 14.42
N CYS A 141 -5.57 -3.27 14.17
CA CYS A 141 -4.98 -3.34 12.84
C CYS A 141 -4.73 -4.78 12.42
N GLY A 142 -5.29 -5.18 11.27
CA GLY A 142 -5.02 -6.51 10.69
C GLY A 142 -3.57 -6.74 10.26
N ASN A 143 -2.77 -5.68 10.09
CA ASN A 143 -1.37 -5.78 9.67
C ASN A 143 -0.38 -5.79 10.85
N CYS A 144 -0.49 -4.81 11.77
CA CYS A 144 0.46 -4.69 12.89
C CYS A 144 -0.10 -5.11 14.25
N GLY A 145 -1.38 -5.49 14.34
CA GLY A 145 -2.03 -5.95 15.58
C GLY A 145 -2.33 -4.87 16.62
N LYS A 146 -1.80 -3.65 16.46
CA LYS A 146 -2.02 -2.53 17.39
C LYS A 146 -3.47 -2.05 17.38
N GLY A 147 -3.96 -1.62 18.54
CA GLY A 147 -5.27 -1.00 18.70
C GLY A 147 -5.38 0.34 17.98
N THR A 148 -6.58 0.65 17.50
CA THR A 148 -6.93 1.92 16.84
C THR A 148 -7.28 3.02 17.84
N THR A 149 -7.49 2.65 19.09
CA THR A 149 -7.73 3.54 20.22
C THR A 149 -6.75 3.18 21.32
N ARG A 150 -6.36 4.17 22.11
CA ARG A 150 -5.48 3.99 23.26
C ARG A 150 -6.05 2.99 24.25
N GLU A 151 -5.27 1.95 24.54
CA GLU A 151 -5.61 0.96 25.56
C GLU A 151 -5.65 1.61 26.94
N ARG A 152 -6.72 1.33 27.70
CA ARG A 152 -6.91 1.86 29.05
C ARG A 152 -6.30 0.90 30.07
N THR A 153 -5.01 1.07 30.36
CA THR A 153 -4.33 0.37 31.45
C THR A 153 -4.33 1.23 32.71
N ALA A 154 -4.55 0.63 33.88
CA ALA A 154 -4.74 1.36 35.14
C ALA A 154 -3.53 2.24 35.52
N PHE A 155 -2.33 1.65 35.56
CA PHE A 155 -1.11 2.34 35.98
C PHE A 155 0.06 2.14 35.02
N TRP A 156 -0.14 1.42 33.92
CA TRP A 156 0.86 1.20 32.87
C TRP A 156 0.64 2.16 31.71
N GLU A 157 1.68 2.46 30.94
CA GLU A 157 1.63 3.32 29.75
C GLU A 157 1.04 2.59 28.54
N GLY A 158 -0.22 2.16 28.63
CA GLY A 158 -0.92 1.53 27.50
C GLY A 158 -0.27 0.25 26.98
N GLY A 159 0.34 -0.54 27.88
CA GLY A 159 0.97 -1.82 27.53
C GLY A 159 2.47 -1.78 27.19
N GLU A 160 3.11 -0.60 27.18
CA GLU A 160 4.55 -0.44 26.88
C GLU A 160 5.49 -0.86 28.04
N GLY A 161 4.94 -1.41 29.13
CA GLY A 161 5.72 -1.96 30.24
C GLY A 161 6.30 -0.93 31.23
N CYS A 162 6.10 0.37 31.01
CA CYS A 162 6.46 1.43 31.95
C CYS A 162 5.26 1.92 32.77
N ARG A 163 5.46 2.20 34.07
CA ARG A 163 4.39 2.68 34.97
C ARG A 163 4.15 4.17 34.76
N ASN A 164 2.91 4.56 34.49
CA ASN A 164 2.52 5.96 34.36
C ASN A 164 2.25 6.58 35.75
N ARG A 165 3.22 7.32 36.25
CA ARG A 165 3.18 7.95 37.59
C ARG A 165 2.05 8.96 37.77
N THR A 166 1.59 9.58 36.67
CA THR A 166 0.49 10.56 36.69
C THR A 166 -0.85 9.89 36.96
N LEU A 167 -1.05 8.67 36.46
CA LEU A 167 -2.26 7.87 36.70
C LEU A 167 -2.24 7.14 38.04
N MET A 168 -1.06 6.97 38.66
CA MET A 168 -0.94 6.33 39.97
C MET A 168 -1.43 7.24 41.10
N SER A 169 -2.14 6.64 42.06
CA SER A 169 -2.57 7.32 43.29
C SER A 169 -1.37 7.90 44.03
N SER A 170 -1.51 9.09 44.60
CA SER A 170 -0.47 9.67 45.47
C SER A 170 -0.16 8.82 46.71
N LYS A 171 -1.09 7.96 47.12
CA LYS A 171 -0.98 7.05 48.27
C LYS A 171 -0.38 5.68 47.92
N ASP A 172 -0.03 5.45 46.65
CA ASP A 172 0.55 4.19 46.20
C ASP A 172 2.07 4.20 46.40
N ASP A 173 2.57 3.32 47.26
CA ASP A 173 4.01 3.19 47.58
C ASP A 173 4.87 2.90 46.34
N HIS A 174 4.30 2.24 45.33
CA HIS A 174 5.01 1.95 44.08
C HIS A 174 5.22 3.19 43.21
N LYS A 175 4.51 4.31 43.47
CA LYS A 175 4.62 5.56 42.70
C LYS A 175 5.99 6.21 42.84
N TYR A 176 6.59 6.11 44.03
CA TYR A 176 7.87 6.74 44.36
C TYR A 176 9.04 5.74 44.46
N ARG A 177 8.75 4.43 44.41
CA ARG A 177 9.75 3.37 44.49
C ARG A 177 10.68 3.39 43.28
N GLY A 178 11.98 3.57 43.52
CA GLY A 178 13.03 3.49 42.50
C GLY A 178 13.39 4.82 41.81
N LEU A 179 12.84 5.96 42.25
CA LEU A 179 13.18 7.28 41.73
C LEU A 179 14.64 7.69 41.92
N GLY A 180 15.30 7.15 42.96
CA GLY A 180 16.72 7.38 43.23
C GLY A 180 17.67 6.49 42.42
N LYS A 181 17.17 5.61 41.54
CA LYS A 181 18.03 4.76 40.71
C LYS A 181 18.52 5.56 39.51
N CYS A 182 19.83 5.70 39.34
CA CYS A 182 20.41 6.27 38.14
C CYS A 182 19.91 5.52 36.90
N MET A 183 19.32 6.24 35.95
CA MET A 183 18.99 5.68 34.65
C MET A 183 20.28 5.19 33.97
N SER A 184 20.26 3.95 33.49
CA SER A 184 21.39 3.41 32.72
C SER A 184 21.60 4.25 31.46
N ASN A 185 22.87 4.43 31.06
CA ASN A 185 23.20 5.25 29.88
C ASN A 185 22.56 4.74 28.59
N ARG A 186 22.22 3.43 28.52
CA ARG A 186 21.51 2.83 27.38
C ARG A 186 20.07 3.33 27.24
N ALA A 187 19.37 3.59 28.34
CA ALA A 187 18.00 4.13 28.33
C ALA A 187 17.95 5.63 27.99
N LYS A 188 19.06 6.35 28.10
CA LYS A 188 19.16 7.76 27.70
C LYS A 188 19.28 7.94 26.18
N ALA A 189 19.74 6.91 25.46
CA ALA A 189 20.04 6.98 24.03
C ALA A 189 18.85 6.68 23.11
N SER A 190 17.71 6.24 23.64
CA SER A 190 16.53 5.82 22.85
C SER A 190 15.39 6.85 22.86
N LYS A 191 15.69 8.13 23.08
CA LYS A 191 14.70 9.20 23.18
C LYS A 191 14.77 10.13 21.99
#